data_AF-A0A6A3J6I5-F1
#
_entry.id   AF-A0A6A3J6I5-F1
#
_cell.length_a   1.000
_cell.length_b   1.000
_cell.length_c   1.000
_cell.angle_alpha   90.00
_cell.angle_beta   90.00
_cell.angle_gamma   90.00
#
_symmetry.space_group_name_H-M   'P 1'
#
loop_
_entity.id
_entity.type
_entity.pdbx_description
1 polymer ?
#
loop_
_entity_poly.entity_id
_entity_poly.type
_entity_poly.pdbx_seq_one_letter_code
_entity_poly.pdbx_strand_id
1 'polypeptide(L)'
;MDGAKCTDEGNGLSEDCKVYYGLDGEMDIGPMVGSNLQTSDPRAPYPGNYWFSFPNSCAQKLRADKTDECRAEYPGGLCAMGTSPDGDKCTFSYKILGYLNIDDLVGITEMGYSNYTQFCEDGGVEFKATNTGSGFEVDEAIDFWAKPGDEDANSERTKKMVELYNALASNGTSANMQPLPSVETLTSANPKCYENNAKCASSQNGCSRTLYSQLCTVCSSSGDGCEAAPSTFSFPELELPANASKSSSDDSSSSSSTEAGSSTDSTQALSDGSGSGKKGSSSSAVTATTASAAMALVALVASSLL
;
A
#
# COMPACT_ATOMS: atom_id res chain seq x y z
N MET A 1 6.02 4.67 10.25
CA MET A 1 5.01 5.27 9.33
C MET A 1 5.05 6.80 9.44
N ASP A 2 6.15 7.44 9.06
CA ASP A 2 6.26 8.91 9.15
C ASP A 2 7.32 9.45 8.16
N GLY A 3 7.45 8.80 7.00
CA GLY A 3 8.36 9.18 5.93
C GLY A 3 7.74 10.15 4.91
N ALA A 4 6.58 10.73 5.23
CA ALA A 4 5.65 11.27 4.24
C ALA A 4 6.19 12.46 3.43
N LYS A 5 5.55 12.67 2.29
CA LYS A 5 5.70 13.74 1.30
C LYS A 5 4.48 13.72 0.35
N CYS A 6 3.43 12.98 0.72
CA CYS A 6 2.57 12.21 -0.19
C CYS A 6 3.33 11.49 -1.32
N THR A 7 4.49 10.93 -0.96
CA THR A 7 5.28 9.92 -1.70
C THR A 7 5.92 10.33 -3.03
N ASP A 8 6.31 11.61 -3.11
CA ASP A 8 7.48 12.15 -3.82
C ASP A 8 7.64 11.94 -5.33
N GLU A 9 6.70 12.51 -6.09
CA GLU A 9 6.83 12.74 -7.54
C GLU A 9 7.33 14.17 -7.83
N GLY A 10 8.63 14.41 -7.62
CA GLY A 10 9.29 15.66 -8.02
C GLY A 10 9.18 16.80 -7.00
N ASN A 11 9.11 18.05 -7.49
CA ASN A 11 9.29 19.25 -6.64
C ASN A 11 8.02 19.73 -5.94
N GLY A 12 6.83 19.22 -6.30
CA GLY A 12 5.54 19.68 -5.80
C GLY A 12 4.69 18.55 -5.22
N LEU A 13 3.54 18.91 -4.63
CA LEU A 13 2.52 17.94 -4.21
C LEU A 13 1.63 17.57 -5.39
N SER A 14 1.39 16.27 -5.58
CA SER A 14 0.39 15.77 -6.54
C SER A 14 -1.03 16.20 -6.13
N GLU A 15 -1.96 16.22 -7.08
CA GLU A 15 -3.38 16.47 -6.80
C GLU A 15 -3.94 15.48 -5.78
N ASP A 16 -3.61 14.19 -5.93
CA ASP A 16 -3.96 13.12 -4.99
C ASP A 16 -3.43 13.34 -3.56
N CYS A 17 -2.32 14.07 -3.41
CA CYS A 17 -1.85 14.47 -2.07
C CYS A 17 -2.69 15.58 -1.48
N LYS A 18 -3.03 16.58 -2.30
CA LYS A 18 -3.69 17.81 -1.85
C LYS A 18 -5.09 17.53 -1.33
N VAL A 19 -5.79 16.57 -1.94
CA VAL A 19 -7.15 16.21 -1.53
C VAL A 19 -7.23 15.67 -0.09
N TYR A 20 -6.14 15.12 0.48
CA TYR A 20 -6.16 14.65 1.87
C TYR A 20 -6.41 15.74 2.91
N TYR A 21 -6.13 17.00 2.56
CA TYR A 21 -6.24 18.14 3.46
C TYR A 21 -6.86 19.39 2.79
N GLY A 22 -7.51 19.22 1.63
CA GLY A 22 -8.09 20.32 0.85
C GLY A 22 -7.11 21.44 0.48
N LEU A 23 -5.86 21.08 0.16
CA LEU A 23 -4.82 22.07 -0.16
C LEU A 23 -5.06 22.71 -1.53
N ASP A 24 -4.65 23.97 -1.69
CA ASP A 24 -4.76 24.71 -2.96
C ASP A 24 -6.18 24.79 -3.57
N GLY A 25 -7.23 24.65 -2.75
CA GLY A 25 -8.62 24.67 -3.21
C GLY A 25 -9.15 23.33 -3.70
N GLU A 26 -8.37 22.26 -3.56
CA GLU A 26 -8.83 20.89 -3.81
C GLU A 26 -9.88 20.45 -2.79
N MET A 27 -10.65 19.43 -3.17
CA MET A 27 -11.63 18.83 -2.27
C MET A 27 -10.94 18.21 -1.05
N ASP A 28 -11.44 18.52 0.15
CA ASP A 28 -10.98 17.88 1.38
C ASP A 28 -11.74 16.56 1.61
N ILE A 29 -11.10 15.45 1.23
CA ILE A 29 -11.62 14.09 1.43
C ILE A 29 -11.10 13.45 2.72
N GLY A 30 -10.24 14.16 3.46
CA GLY A 30 -9.55 13.65 4.64
C GLY A 30 -8.46 12.60 4.35
N PRO A 31 -7.61 12.31 5.36
CA PRO A 31 -6.52 11.36 5.22
C PRO A 31 -7.04 9.92 5.21
N MET A 32 -7.00 9.25 4.06
CA MET A 32 -7.45 7.86 3.90
C MET A 32 -6.32 6.90 3.52
N VAL A 33 -6.47 5.62 3.86
CA VAL A 33 -5.51 4.58 3.48
C VAL A 33 -5.63 4.29 1.98
N GLY A 34 -4.60 4.65 1.22
CA GLY A 34 -4.48 4.28 -0.19
C GLY A 34 -3.88 2.88 -0.34
N SER A 35 -4.23 2.18 -1.41
CA SER A 35 -3.56 0.94 -1.78
C SER A 35 -3.41 0.79 -3.29
N ASN A 36 -2.42 0.00 -3.70
CA ASN A 36 -2.22 -0.32 -5.10
C ASN A 36 -1.74 -1.77 -5.27
N LEU A 37 -2.23 -2.46 -6.30
CA LEU A 37 -1.84 -3.83 -6.61
C LEU A 37 -0.43 -3.84 -7.20
N GLN A 38 0.47 -4.57 -6.57
CA GLN A 38 1.89 -4.68 -6.95
C GLN A 38 2.27 -6.13 -7.27
N THR A 39 1.30 -6.90 -7.78
CA THR A 39 1.45 -8.34 -8.03
C THR A 39 2.58 -8.66 -9.01
N SER A 40 2.83 -7.76 -9.98
CA SER A 40 3.80 -7.93 -11.04
C SER A 40 4.97 -6.94 -10.94
N ASP A 41 5.25 -6.40 -9.74
CA ASP A 41 6.42 -5.54 -9.57
C ASP A 41 7.68 -6.35 -9.94
N PRO A 42 8.46 -5.90 -10.93
CA PRO A 42 9.54 -6.71 -11.48
C PRO A 42 10.69 -6.93 -10.48
N ARG A 43 10.79 -6.10 -9.43
CA ARG A 43 11.82 -6.27 -8.39
C ARG A 43 11.55 -7.51 -7.53
N ALA A 44 10.28 -7.80 -7.26
CA ALA A 44 9.88 -8.98 -6.52
C ALA A 44 8.38 -9.25 -6.77
N PRO A 45 8.02 -10.11 -7.74
CA PRO A 45 6.64 -10.40 -8.06
C PRO A 45 6.05 -11.32 -6.98
N TYR A 46 5.27 -10.74 -6.08
CA TYR A 46 4.49 -11.47 -5.08
C TYR A 46 3.03 -11.52 -5.53
N PRO A 47 2.47 -12.69 -5.88
CA PRO A 47 1.09 -12.81 -6.32
C PRO A 47 0.10 -12.19 -5.33
N GLY A 48 -0.75 -11.28 -5.82
CA GLY A 48 -1.76 -10.62 -4.99
C GLY A 48 -1.21 -9.64 -3.95
N ASN A 49 0.03 -9.18 -4.11
CA ASN A 49 0.65 -8.18 -3.23
C ASN A 49 0.00 -6.80 -3.41
N TYR A 50 -0.26 -6.13 -2.29
CA TYR A 50 -0.73 -4.75 -2.27
C TYR A 50 0.18 -3.90 -1.43
N TRP A 51 0.52 -2.73 -1.94
CA TRP A 51 1.21 -1.71 -1.15
C TRP A 51 0.20 -0.74 -0.61
N PHE A 52 0.33 -0.43 0.68
CA PHE A 52 -0.58 0.45 1.39
C PHE A 52 0.15 1.70 1.84
N SER A 53 -0.50 2.85 1.66
CA SER A 53 -0.03 4.15 2.14
C SER A 53 -0.90 4.58 3.30
N PHE A 54 -0.28 4.72 4.48
CA PHE A 54 -0.95 5.11 5.72
C PHE A 54 -0.60 6.57 6.06
N PRO A 55 -1.47 7.55 5.74
CA PRO A 55 -1.18 8.97 5.97
C PRO A 55 -1.19 9.29 7.46
N ASN A 56 0.00 9.53 8.01
CA ASN A 56 0.18 10.03 9.37
C ASN A 56 0.23 11.57 9.38
N SER A 57 0.29 12.17 10.57
CA SER A 57 0.32 13.63 10.74
C SER A 57 1.30 14.34 9.79
N CYS A 58 0.85 15.49 9.27
CA CYS A 58 1.61 16.35 8.37
C CYS A 58 2.13 15.57 7.13
N ALA A 59 1.26 14.78 6.45
CA ALA A 59 1.68 13.89 5.36
C ALA A 59 2.25 14.60 4.12
N GLN A 60 1.91 15.88 3.95
CA GLN A 60 2.33 16.76 2.87
C GLN A 60 3.74 17.36 3.06
N LYS A 61 4.39 17.14 4.21
CA LYS A 61 5.76 17.58 4.47
C LYS A 61 6.70 16.40 4.57
N LEU A 62 7.93 16.60 4.06
CA LEU A 62 9.05 15.70 4.29
C LEU A 62 9.25 15.48 5.79
N ARG A 63 9.71 14.29 6.19
CA ARG A 63 9.96 13.93 7.59
C ARG A 63 10.74 14.99 8.37
N ALA A 64 11.76 15.59 7.75
CA ALA A 64 12.60 16.61 8.38
C ALA A 64 11.88 17.95 8.61
N ASP A 65 10.82 18.24 7.85
CA ASP A 65 10.09 19.51 7.86
C ASP A 65 8.79 19.46 8.67
N LYS A 66 8.51 18.33 9.33
CA LYS A 66 7.31 18.15 10.15
C LYS A 66 7.49 18.81 11.51
N THR A 67 6.87 19.98 11.70
CA THR A 67 6.82 20.66 13.01
C THR A 67 5.62 20.21 13.83
N ASP A 68 5.65 20.50 15.14
CA ASP A 68 4.53 20.20 16.03
C ASP A 68 3.27 20.98 15.62
N GLU A 69 3.43 22.21 15.13
CA GLU A 69 2.33 23.03 14.61
C GLU A 69 1.69 22.35 13.39
N CYS A 70 2.49 21.87 12.43
CA CYS A 70 1.96 21.15 11.27
C CYS A 70 1.24 19.86 11.66
N ARG A 71 1.76 19.14 12.67
CA ARG A 71 1.13 17.90 13.14
C ARG A 71 -0.17 18.17 13.90
N ALA A 72 -0.27 19.31 14.59
CA ALA A 72 -1.49 19.74 15.26
C ALA A 72 -2.55 20.20 14.25
N GLU A 73 -2.13 20.92 13.19
CA GLU A 73 -3.02 21.36 12.11
C GLU A 73 -3.48 20.19 11.22
N TYR A 74 -2.57 19.25 10.93
CA TYR A 74 -2.83 18.08 10.09
C TYR A 74 -2.52 16.79 10.86
N PRO A 75 -3.44 16.29 11.69
CA PRO A 75 -3.20 15.13 12.55
C PRO A 75 -3.06 13.79 11.78
N GLY A 76 -3.51 13.74 10.52
CA GLY A 76 -3.50 12.52 9.72
C GLY A 76 -4.63 11.56 10.09
N GLY A 77 -4.58 10.32 9.59
CA GLY A 77 -5.67 9.36 9.73
C GLY A 77 -5.53 8.38 10.92
N LEU A 78 -4.39 8.38 11.61
CA LEU A 78 -4.10 7.39 12.65
C LEU A 78 -4.88 7.67 13.94
N CYS A 79 -5.73 6.73 14.34
CA CYS A 79 -6.41 6.74 15.62
C CYS A 79 -5.44 6.51 16.79
N ALA A 80 -5.78 7.05 17.96
CA ALA A 80 -5.11 6.69 19.20
C ALA A 80 -5.15 5.17 19.42
N MET A 81 -4.07 4.59 19.95
CA MET A 81 -3.97 3.14 20.16
C MET A 81 -5.16 2.62 20.97
N GLY A 82 -5.80 1.56 20.46
CA GLY A 82 -7.01 0.97 21.07
C GLY A 82 -8.33 1.67 20.74
N THR A 83 -8.31 2.75 19.97
CA THR A 83 -9.53 3.43 19.49
C THR A 83 -9.90 2.93 18.09
N SER A 84 -11.17 2.61 17.89
CA SER A 84 -11.70 2.26 16.58
C SER A 84 -11.83 3.50 15.68
N PRO A 85 -11.54 3.39 14.37
CA PRO A 85 -11.81 4.47 13.42
C PRO A 85 -13.30 4.84 13.41
N ASP A 86 -13.57 6.14 13.35
CA ASP A 86 -14.93 6.69 13.20
C ASP A 86 -15.14 7.32 11.82
N GLY A 87 -14.08 7.49 11.04
CA GLY A 87 -14.13 8.11 9.71
C GLY A 87 -14.17 9.63 9.72
N ASP A 88 -14.16 10.26 10.90
CA ASP A 88 -14.24 11.72 11.08
C ASP A 88 -12.98 12.22 11.80
N LYS A 89 -12.75 11.77 13.04
CA LYS A 89 -11.58 12.15 13.83
C LYS A 89 -10.33 11.39 13.39
N CYS A 90 -10.52 10.15 12.95
CA CYS A 90 -9.45 9.29 12.44
C CYS A 90 -10.03 8.18 11.56
N THR A 91 -9.23 7.69 10.63
CA THR A 91 -9.67 6.82 9.53
C THR A 91 -9.08 5.42 9.58
N PHE A 92 -7.97 5.22 10.30
CA PHE A 92 -7.38 3.90 10.48
C PHE A 92 -6.76 3.71 11.86
N SER A 93 -6.74 2.46 12.30
CA SER A 93 -6.00 2.02 13.47
C SER A 93 -5.21 0.77 13.13
N TYR A 94 -4.24 0.43 13.97
CA TYR A 94 -3.49 -0.81 13.83
C TYR A 94 -3.28 -1.44 15.19
N LYS A 95 -3.01 -2.74 15.18
CA LYS A 95 -2.64 -3.52 16.34
C LYS A 95 -1.37 -4.27 16.02
N ILE A 96 -0.36 -4.14 16.88
CA ILE A 96 0.86 -4.93 16.78
C ILE A 96 0.53 -6.33 17.31
N LEU A 97 0.68 -7.33 16.45
CA LEU A 97 0.44 -8.72 16.82
C LEU A 97 1.71 -9.39 17.36
N GLY A 98 2.89 -8.96 16.92
CA GLY A 98 4.16 -9.55 17.30
C GLY A 98 5.30 -9.07 16.43
N TYR A 99 6.39 -9.82 16.42
CA TYR A 99 7.56 -9.57 15.59
C TYR A 99 8.12 -10.91 15.09
N LEU A 100 8.96 -10.84 14.06
CA LEU A 100 9.71 -11.97 13.56
C LEU A 100 11.15 -11.52 13.34
N ASN A 101 12.12 -12.29 13.81
CA ASN A 101 13.52 -12.03 13.49
C ASN A 101 13.76 -12.45 12.04
N ILE A 102 14.30 -11.53 11.23
CA ILE A 102 14.57 -11.79 9.82
C ILE A 102 15.64 -12.87 9.64
N ASP A 103 16.64 -12.94 10.51
CA ASP A 103 17.72 -13.93 10.45
C ASP A 103 17.20 -15.36 10.61
N ASP A 104 16.18 -15.54 11.47
CA ASP A 104 15.47 -16.82 11.62
C ASP A 104 14.63 -17.14 10.38
N LEU A 105 13.94 -16.15 9.82
CA LEU A 105 13.11 -16.34 8.62
C LEU A 105 13.93 -16.78 7.42
N VAL A 106 15.03 -16.07 7.15
CA VAL A 106 15.89 -16.32 5.99
C VAL A 106 16.79 -17.53 6.18
N GLY A 107 16.94 -18.03 7.42
CA GLY A 107 17.66 -19.27 7.76
C GLY A 107 19.11 -19.06 8.20
N ILE A 108 19.55 -17.82 8.47
CA ILE A 108 20.90 -17.52 8.95
C ILE A 108 21.19 -18.23 10.28
N THR A 109 20.21 -18.29 11.17
CA THR A 109 20.37 -18.99 12.45
C THR A 109 20.41 -20.51 12.30
N GLU A 110 19.69 -21.06 11.33
CA GLU A 110 19.75 -22.49 10.96
C GLU A 110 21.11 -22.88 10.39
N MET A 111 21.82 -21.94 9.77
CA MET A 111 23.21 -22.10 9.31
C MET A 111 24.26 -22.07 10.44
N GLY A 112 23.82 -21.86 11.70
CA GLY A 112 24.70 -21.88 12.88
C GLY A 112 25.28 -20.50 13.26
N TYR A 113 24.82 -19.43 12.62
CA TYR A 113 25.21 -18.06 12.95
C TYR A 113 24.23 -17.44 13.95
N SER A 114 24.72 -16.59 14.84
CA SER A 114 23.89 -15.92 15.84
C SER A 114 23.05 -14.79 15.25
N ASN A 115 23.51 -14.20 14.14
CA ASN A 115 22.86 -13.10 13.42
C ASN A 115 23.52 -12.86 12.05
N TYR A 116 22.90 -11.99 11.25
CA TYR A 116 23.41 -11.54 9.95
C TYR A 116 24.84 -10.99 10.00
N THR A 117 25.21 -10.27 11.06
CA THR A 117 26.56 -9.68 11.17
C THR A 117 27.63 -10.76 11.24
N GLN A 118 27.44 -11.79 12.08
CA GLN A 118 28.37 -12.91 12.18
C GLN A 118 28.48 -13.69 10.86
N PHE A 119 27.35 -13.91 10.19
CA PHE A 119 27.32 -14.56 8.88
C PHE A 119 28.16 -13.80 7.85
N CYS A 120 28.03 -12.46 7.80
CA CYS A 120 28.80 -11.63 6.88
C CYS A 120 30.29 -11.55 7.24
N GLU A 121 30.62 -11.47 8.53
CA GLU A 121 32.02 -11.43 9.01
C GLU A 121 32.77 -12.73 8.70
N ASP A 122 32.07 -13.86 8.63
CA ASP A 122 32.60 -15.16 8.19
C ASP A 122 32.65 -15.31 6.65
N GLY A 123 32.32 -14.24 5.91
CA GLY A 123 32.37 -14.20 4.45
C GLY A 123 31.08 -14.63 3.75
N GLY A 124 30.00 -14.84 4.50
CA GLY A 124 28.68 -15.15 3.94
C GLY A 124 28.06 -13.99 3.15
N VAL A 125 27.33 -14.32 2.09
CA VAL A 125 26.61 -13.37 1.25
C VAL A 125 25.12 -13.73 1.25
N GLU A 126 24.29 -12.88 1.86
CA GLU A 126 22.84 -13.13 1.92
C GLU A 126 22.20 -12.94 0.54
N PHE A 127 22.48 -11.80 -0.09
CA PHE A 127 21.94 -11.45 -1.39
C PHE A 127 22.86 -10.46 -2.10
N LYS A 128 23.42 -10.90 -3.22
CA LYS A 128 24.21 -10.10 -4.15
C LYS A 128 23.62 -10.26 -5.55
N ALA A 129 23.13 -9.17 -6.09
CA ALA A 129 22.46 -9.14 -7.37
C ALA A 129 22.64 -7.80 -8.07
N THR A 130 22.54 -7.82 -9.40
CA THR A 130 22.51 -6.63 -10.25
C THR A 130 21.07 -6.29 -10.62
N ASN A 131 20.63 -5.05 -10.36
CA ASN A 131 19.32 -4.57 -10.78
C ASN A 131 19.31 -4.31 -12.30
N THR A 132 18.39 -4.94 -13.01
CA THR A 132 18.28 -4.86 -14.49
C THR A 132 17.26 -3.83 -14.97
N GLY A 133 16.61 -3.10 -14.06
CA GLY A 133 15.44 -2.26 -14.30
C GLY A 133 14.13 -3.06 -14.39
N SER A 134 14.20 -4.34 -14.72
CA SER A 134 13.07 -5.29 -14.76
C SER A 134 13.29 -6.47 -13.80
N GLY A 135 14.01 -6.24 -12.70
CA GLY A 135 14.25 -7.24 -11.65
C GLY A 135 15.72 -7.34 -11.29
N PHE A 136 16.13 -8.55 -10.90
CA PHE A 136 17.48 -8.83 -10.40
C PHE A 136 18.11 -10.01 -11.14
N GLU A 137 19.36 -9.84 -11.55
CA GLU A 137 20.26 -10.94 -11.90
C GLU A 137 21.07 -11.30 -10.65
N VAL A 138 20.88 -12.51 -10.12
CA VAL A 138 21.48 -12.95 -8.84
C VAL A 138 22.87 -13.52 -9.10
N ASP A 139 23.89 -12.93 -8.47
CA ASP A 139 25.26 -13.43 -8.52
C ASP A 139 25.50 -14.50 -7.44
N GLU A 140 25.06 -14.21 -6.22
CA GLU A 140 25.26 -15.04 -5.04
C GLU A 140 24.16 -14.73 -4.04
N ALA A 141 23.53 -15.75 -3.48
CA ALA A 141 22.49 -15.59 -2.49
C ALA A 141 22.33 -16.88 -1.67
N ILE A 142 21.81 -16.73 -0.45
CA ILE A 142 21.29 -17.87 0.30
C ILE A 142 20.03 -18.43 -0.37
N ASP A 143 19.67 -19.69 -0.06
CA ASP A 143 18.53 -20.38 -0.67
C ASP A 143 17.23 -19.58 -0.59
N PHE A 144 17.02 -18.87 0.52
CA PHE A 144 15.86 -18.02 0.69
C PHE A 144 15.73 -16.98 -0.45
N TRP A 145 16.82 -16.39 -0.94
CA TRP A 145 16.79 -15.33 -1.97
C TRP A 145 17.19 -15.79 -3.37
N ALA A 146 17.45 -17.08 -3.60
CA ALA A 146 18.00 -17.61 -4.86
C ALA A 146 17.16 -17.31 -6.12
N LYS A 147 15.85 -17.11 -5.97
CA LYS A 147 14.90 -16.85 -7.07
C LYS A 147 13.96 -15.68 -6.74
N PRO A 148 14.42 -14.43 -6.77
CA PRO A 148 13.62 -13.28 -6.33
C PRO A 148 12.54 -12.90 -7.34
N GLY A 149 12.75 -13.19 -8.62
CA GLY A 149 11.78 -12.96 -9.71
C GLY A 149 10.77 -14.08 -9.94
N ASP A 150 10.78 -15.13 -9.13
CA ASP A 150 9.91 -16.31 -9.28
C ASP A 150 8.72 -16.22 -8.31
N GLU A 151 7.51 -16.19 -8.87
CA GLU A 151 6.26 -16.00 -8.13
C GLU A 151 5.96 -17.15 -7.15
N ASP A 152 6.30 -18.39 -7.53
CA ASP A 152 6.10 -19.57 -6.67
C ASP A 152 7.06 -19.52 -5.49
N ALA A 153 8.33 -19.16 -5.73
CA ALA A 153 9.31 -18.95 -4.66
C ALA A 153 8.88 -17.82 -3.72
N ASN A 154 8.33 -16.72 -4.24
CA ASN A 154 7.80 -15.61 -3.44
C ASN A 154 6.56 -16.01 -2.62
N SER A 155 5.70 -16.85 -3.18
CA SER A 155 4.55 -17.43 -2.48
C SER A 155 5.01 -18.33 -1.33
N GLU A 156 5.99 -19.21 -1.55
CA GLU A 156 6.56 -20.06 -0.50
C GLU A 156 7.31 -19.25 0.57
N ARG A 157 7.99 -18.15 0.22
CA ARG A 157 8.58 -17.22 1.22
C ARG A 157 7.51 -16.64 2.14
N THR A 158 6.39 -16.19 1.57
CA THR A 158 5.27 -15.62 2.33
C THR A 158 4.66 -16.68 3.26
N LYS A 159 4.49 -17.90 2.75
CA LYS A 159 4.02 -19.04 3.53
C LYS A 159 4.96 -19.39 4.68
N LYS A 160 6.28 -19.49 4.43
CA LYS A 160 7.30 -19.73 5.47
C LYS A 160 7.23 -18.65 6.56
N MET A 161 7.07 -17.39 6.18
CA MET A 161 6.92 -16.28 7.13
C MET A 161 5.68 -16.42 8.02
N VAL A 162 4.52 -16.75 7.44
CA VAL A 162 3.27 -16.96 8.19
C VAL A 162 3.38 -18.19 9.12
N GLU A 163 3.93 -19.29 8.63
CA GLU A 163 4.11 -20.53 9.40
C GLU A 163 5.05 -20.31 10.58
N LEU A 164 6.21 -19.70 10.35
CA LEU A 164 7.20 -19.41 11.39
C LEU A 164 6.63 -18.45 12.43
N TYR A 165 5.98 -17.37 12.01
CA TYR A 165 5.34 -16.42 12.92
C TYR A 165 4.30 -17.12 13.82
N ASN A 166 3.41 -17.93 13.24
CA ASN A 166 2.35 -18.60 14.01
C ASN A 166 2.91 -19.68 14.94
N ALA A 167 3.96 -20.39 14.55
CA ALA A 167 4.67 -21.31 15.42
C ALA A 167 5.28 -20.57 16.63
N LEU A 168 5.92 -19.43 16.41
CA LEU A 168 6.48 -18.59 17.47
C LEU A 168 5.40 -18.00 18.39
N ALA A 169 4.28 -17.53 17.83
CA ALA A 169 3.18 -17.01 18.63
C ALA A 169 2.51 -18.10 19.50
N SER A 170 2.60 -19.37 19.08
CA SER A 170 1.96 -20.50 19.76
C SER A 170 2.88 -21.27 20.72
N ASN A 171 4.18 -20.96 20.76
CA ASN A 171 5.19 -21.75 21.49
C ASN A 171 5.17 -21.56 23.02
N GLY A 172 4.34 -20.65 23.54
CA GLY A 172 4.20 -20.38 24.98
C GLY A 172 5.33 -19.55 25.62
N THR A 173 6.41 -19.23 24.89
CA THR A 173 7.50 -18.36 25.37
C THR A 173 7.34 -16.91 24.88
N SER A 174 6.59 -16.71 23.79
CA SER A 174 6.29 -15.40 23.20
C SER A 174 5.07 -14.73 23.87
N ALA A 175 5.17 -14.37 25.15
CA ALA A 175 4.02 -13.93 25.97
C ALA A 175 3.20 -12.75 25.40
N ASN A 176 3.79 -11.92 24.53
CA ASN A 176 3.14 -10.75 23.94
C ASN A 176 2.77 -10.93 22.46
N MET A 177 3.04 -12.10 21.86
CA MET A 177 2.69 -12.37 20.48
C MET A 177 1.29 -12.99 20.39
N GLN A 178 0.56 -12.59 19.35
CA GLN A 178 -0.75 -13.14 19.02
C GLN A 178 -0.66 -13.80 17.64
N PRO A 179 -1.22 -15.01 17.46
CA PRO A 179 -1.28 -15.65 16.15
C PRO A 179 -1.94 -14.74 15.10
N LEU A 180 -1.50 -14.86 13.85
CA LEU A 180 -2.19 -14.25 12.72
C LEU A 180 -3.58 -14.91 12.60
N PRO A 181 -4.67 -14.12 12.51
CA PRO A 181 -6.00 -14.69 12.26
C PRO A 181 -6.01 -15.43 10.93
N SER A 182 -6.72 -16.56 10.83
CA SER A 182 -6.87 -17.23 9.52
C SER A 182 -7.58 -16.33 8.52
N VAL A 183 -7.32 -16.52 7.23
CA VAL A 183 -8.03 -15.80 6.15
C VAL A 183 -9.55 -15.95 6.31
N GLU A 184 -10.05 -17.13 6.65
CA GLU A 184 -11.47 -17.39 6.91
C GLU A 184 -12.01 -16.56 8.09
N THR A 185 -11.24 -16.47 9.19
CA THR A 185 -11.60 -15.65 10.35
C THR A 185 -11.66 -14.18 9.98
N LEU A 186 -10.68 -13.70 9.22
CA LEU A 186 -10.65 -12.32 8.72
C LEU A 186 -11.84 -12.04 7.81
N THR A 187 -12.11 -12.92 6.83
CA THR A 187 -13.22 -12.76 5.89
C THR A 187 -14.55 -12.71 6.62
N SER A 188 -14.73 -13.53 7.65
CA SER A 188 -15.96 -13.57 8.46
C SER A 188 -16.13 -12.36 9.37
N ALA A 189 -15.02 -11.77 9.84
CA ALA A 189 -15.04 -10.59 10.71
C ALA A 189 -15.26 -9.27 9.95
N ASN A 190 -15.00 -9.26 8.64
CA ASN A 190 -15.17 -8.08 7.80
C ASN A 190 -16.63 -7.93 7.31
N PRO A 191 -17.13 -6.69 7.16
CA PRO A 191 -18.42 -6.42 6.50
C PRO A 191 -18.48 -7.03 5.09
N LYS A 192 -19.68 -7.29 4.58
CA LYS A 192 -19.83 -7.81 3.22
C LYS A 192 -19.28 -6.80 2.23
N CYS A 193 -18.69 -7.28 1.13
CA CYS A 193 -18.04 -6.38 0.17
C CYS A 193 -18.98 -5.35 -0.45
N TYR A 194 -20.25 -5.68 -0.65
CA TYR A 194 -21.22 -4.71 -1.16
C TYR A 194 -21.60 -3.63 -0.13
N GLU A 195 -21.35 -3.85 1.16
CA GLU A 195 -21.69 -2.87 2.22
C GLU A 195 -20.72 -1.69 2.25
N ASN A 196 -19.50 -1.84 1.72
CA ASN A 196 -18.46 -0.82 1.78
C ASN A 196 -17.76 -0.54 0.44
N ASN A 197 -18.21 -1.15 -0.67
CA ASN A 197 -17.63 -0.92 -1.99
C ASN A 197 -18.73 -0.83 -3.06
N ALA A 198 -18.86 0.35 -3.68
CA ALA A 198 -19.89 0.60 -4.68
C ALA A 198 -19.78 -0.31 -5.92
N LYS A 199 -18.56 -0.61 -6.39
CA LYS A 199 -18.33 -1.53 -7.52
C LYS A 199 -18.85 -2.92 -7.19
N CYS A 200 -18.64 -3.37 -5.95
CA CYS A 200 -19.16 -4.65 -5.46
C CYS A 200 -20.68 -4.66 -5.31
N ALA A 201 -21.27 -3.55 -4.84
CA ALA A 201 -22.72 -3.43 -4.72
C ALA A 201 -23.44 -3.51 -6.08
N SER A 202 -22.82 -2.98 -7.14
CA SER A 202 -23.36 -3.05 -8.51
C SER A 202 -22.96 -4.31 -9.29
N SER A 203 -22.08 -5.15 -8.75
CA SER A 203 -21.54 -6.30 -9.48
C SER A 203 -22.56 -7.44 -9.57
N GLN A 204 -22.82 -7.91 -10.80
CA GLN A 204 -23.72 -9.05 -11.04
C GLN A 204 -23.30 -10.32 -10.31
N ASN A 205 -21.99 -10.59 -10.26
CA ASN A 205 -21.44 -11.78 -9.59
C ASN A 205 -20.97 -11.44 -8.17
N GLY A 206 -21.15 -10.21 -7.70
CA GLY A 206 -20.65 -9.77 -6.42
C GLY A 206 -19.13 -9.65 -6.33
N CYS A 207 -18.63 -9.74 -5.10
CA CYS A 207 -17.21 -9.64 -4.76
C CYS A 207 -16.82 -10.68 -3.72
N SER A 208 -15.50 -10.94 -3.61
CA SER A 208 -14.91 -11.88 -2.65
C SER A 208 -13.65 -11.33 -1.98
N ARG A 209 -13.19 -12.05 -0.93
CA ARG A 209 -11.92 -11.84 -0.22
C ARG A 209 -11.19 -13.17 -0.06
N THR A 210 -9.89 -13.20 -0.38
CA THR A 210 -9.12 -14.46 -0.43
C THR A 210 -7.75 -14.40 0.25
N LEU A 211 -7.20 -13.21 0.53
CA LEU A 211 -5.85 -13.02 1.08
C LEU A 211 -5.88 -12.23 2.39
N TYR A 212 -4.76 -12.20 3.13
CA TYR A 212 -4.62 -11.43 4.37
C TYR A 212 -4.88 -9.93 4.23
N SER A 213 -4.76 -9.37 3.02
CA SER A 213 -5.09 -7.97 2.74
C SER A 213 -6.59 -7.67 2.83
N GLN A 214 -7.45 -8.69 2.72
CA GLN A 214 -8.90 -8.60 2.89
C GLN A 214 -9.58 -7.55 1.99
N LEU A 215 -8.97 -7.26 0.84
CA LEU A 215 -9.52 -6.36 -0.17
C LEU A 215 -10.63 -7.05 -0.96
N CYS A 216 -11.73 -6.33 -1.18
CA CYS A 216 -12.84 -6.79 -2.00
C CYS A 216 -12.46 -6.80 -3.48
N THR A 217 -12.56 -7.96 -4.11
CA THR A 217 -12.28 -8.12 -5.54
C THR A 217 -13.56 -8.52 -6.26
N VAL A 218 -13.88 -7.84 -7.37
CA VAL A 218 -15.03 -8.14 -8.22
C VAL A 218 -14.87 -9.52 -8.84
N CYS A 219 -15.90 -10.35 -8.72
CA CYS A 219 -15.87 -11.68 -9.28
C CYS A 219 -16.20 -11.68 -10.78
N SER A 220 -15.39 -12.40 -11.56
CA SER A 220 -15.64 -12.59 -13.00
C SER A 220 -16.81 -13.53 -13.28
N SER A 221 -17.16 -14.41 -12.34
CA SER A 221 -18.25 -15.38 -12.43
C SER A 221 -18.86 -15.64 -11.05
N SER A 222 -20.12 -16.07 -11.02
CA SER A 222 -20.74 -16.59 -9.80
C SER A 222 -19.97 -17.81 -9.29
N GLY A 223 -19.73 -17.88 -7.99
CA GLY A 223 -19.00 -18.99 -7.37
C GLY A 223 -18.84 -18.82 -5.87
N ASP A 224 -18.18 -19.78 -5.24
CA ASP A 224 -17.96 -19.79 -3.79
C ASP A 224 -17.19 -18.53 -3.34
N GLY A 225 -17.72 -17.86 -2.31
CA GLY A 225 -17.16 -16.63 -1.76
C GLY A 225 -17.49 -15.34 -2.54
N CYS A 226 -18.15 -15.44 -3.70
CA CYS A 226 -18.60 -14.29 -4.49
C CYS A 226 -20.02 -13.88 -4.09
N GLU A 227 -20.12 -12.81 -3.28
CA GLU A 227 -21.39 -12.37 -2.71
C GLU A 227 -21.89 -11.09 -3.38
N ALA A 228 -23.03 -11.18 -4.05
CA ALA A 228 -23.71 -10.06 -4.69
C ALA A 228 -24.63 -9.33 -3.70
N ALA A 229 -24.80 -8.02 -3.92
CA ALA A 229 -25.75 -7.25 -3.13
C ALA A 229 -27.19 -7.76 -3.34
N PRO A 230 -28.00 -7.83 -2.28
CA PRO A 230 -29.44 -7.98 -2.43
C PRO A 230 -30.01 -6.84 -3.28
N SER A 231 -31.06 -7.11 -4.07
CA SER A 231 -31.72 -6.07 -4.89
C SER A 231 -32.33 -4.92 -4.07
N THR A 232 -32.50 -5.12 -2.77
CA THR A 232 -33.00 -4.12 -1.81
C THR A 232 -31.88 -3.29 -1.17
N PHE A 233 -30.61 -3.62 -1.42
CA PHE A 233 -29.50 -2.89 -0.83
C PHE A 233 -29.34 -1.51 -1.49
N SER A 234 -29.13 -0.50 -0.66
CA SER A 234 -28.76 0.86 -1.08
C SER A 234 -27.79 1.43 -0.04
N PHE A 235 -26.85 2.24 -0.50
CA PHE A 235 -25.98 2.97 0.42
C PHE A 235 -26.78 4.03 1.18
N PRO A 236 -26.39 4.34 2.43
CA PRO A 236 -26.89 5.54 3.08
C PRO A 236 -26.48 6.77 2.27
N GLU A 237 -27.35 7.78 2.26
CA GLU A 237 -27.01 9.09 1.73
C GLU A 237 -26.01 9.76 2.69
N LEU A 238 -24.86 10.18 2.16
CA LEU A 238 -23.81 10.85 2.93
C LEU A 238 -23.80 12.34 2.59
N GLU A 239 -23.79 13.19 3.60
CA GLU A 239 -23.56 14.63 3.42
C GLU A 239 -22.06 14.90 3.38
N LEU A 240 -21.60 15.63 2.36
CA LEU A 240 -20.21 16.07 2.30
C LEU A 240 -19.92 17.11 3.39
N PRO A 241 -18.68 17.19 3.91
CA PRO A 241 -18.27 18.26 4.80
C PRO A 241 -18.52 19.64 4.15
N ALA A 242 -18.92 20.63 4.94
CA ALA A 242 -19.31 21.97 4.46
C ALA A 242 -18.23 22.72 3.64
N ASN A 243 -16.97 22.27 3.69
CA ASN A 243 -15.85 22.81 2.93
C ASN A 243 -15.58 22.06 1.60
N ALA A 244 -16.32 21.01 1.28
CA ALA A 244 -16.16 20.24 0.03
C ALA A 244 -16.71 20.95 -1.22
N SER A 245 -17.00 22.25 -1.15
CA SER A 245 -17.59 23.00 -2.25
C SER A 245 -16.85 24.31 -2.49
N LYS A 246 -16.02 24.33 -3.54
CA LYS A 246 -16.08 25.34 -4.61
C LYS A 246 -15.12 24.98 -5.74
N SER A 247 -15.66 24.36 -6.79
CA SER A 247 -15.19 24.63 -8.14
C SER A 247 -16.36 24.62 -9.12
N SER A 248 -16.59 25.81 -9.71
CA SER A 248 -17.34 26.10 -10.96
C SER A 248 -18.87 25.98 -10.88
N SER A 249 -19.72 26.99 -11.11
CA SER A 249 -19.57 28.34 -11.66
C SER A 249 -20.79 29.18 -11.27
N ASP A 250 -20.57 30.45 -10.96
CA ASP A 250 -21.58 31.50 -11.10
C ASP A 250 -21.89 31.70 -12.60
N ASP A 251 -23.15 31.59 -13.02
CA ASP A 251 -23.74 32.61 -13.89
C ASP A 251 -25.29 32.58 -13.88
N SER A 252 -25.85 33.74 -14.17
CA SER A 252 -27.13 34.23 -13.64
C SER A 252 -28.37 33.94 -14.49
N SER A 253 -29.54 34.02 -13.82
CA SER A 253 -30.84 34.53 -14.31
C SER A 253 -31.81 33.63 -15.10
N SER A 254 -32.93 33.33 -14.42
CA SER A 254 -34.35 33.42 -14.86
C SER A 254 -34.81 32.63 -16.09
N SER A 255 -35.65 31.60 -15.88
CA SER A 255 -37.11 31.64 -16.15
C SER A 255 -37.75 30.24 -16.13
N SER A 256 -39.02 30.23 -15.78
CA SER A 256 -39.98 29.13 -15.61
C SER A 256 -40.06 28.07 -16.73
N SER A 257 -40.24 26.79 -16.35
CA SER A 257 -41.44 25.94 -16.59
C SER A 257 -41.09 24.44 -16.66
N THR A 258 -41.87 23.63 -15.93
CA THR A 258 -42.24 22.20 -16.14
C THR A 258 -41.48 21.35 -17.17
N GLU A 259 -40.93 20.22 -16.73
CA GLU A 259 -41.38 18.84 -17.03
C GLU A 259 -40.36 17.83 -16.46
N ALA A 260 -40.86 16.68 -16.01
CA ALA A 260 -40.06 15.63 -15.38
C ALA A 260 -39.22 14.87 -16.41
N GLY A 261 -37.90 14.84 -16.21
CA GLY A 261 -36.96 14.10 -17.04
C GLY A 261 -35.80 13.57 -16.21
N SER A 262 -35.86 12.27 -15.92
CA SER A 262 -34.78 11.48 -15.30
C SER A 262 -33.44 11.76 -15.97
N SER A 263 -32.47 12.26 -15.21
CA SER A 263 -31.07 12.38 -15.63
C SER A 263 -30.18 11.81 -14.54
N THR A 264 -29.47 10.77 -14.92
CA THR A 264 -28.53 9.96 -14.15
C THR A 264 -27.26 10.76 -13.93
N ASP A 265 -27.01 11.22 -12.70
CA ASP A 265 -25.71 11.80 -12.34
C ASP A 265 -24.75 10.68 -11.95
N SER A 266 -23.75 10.48 -12.80
CA SER A 266 -22.73 9.45 -12.63
C SER A 266 -21.55 10.09 -11.91
N THR A 267 -21.37 9.79 -10.63
CA THR A 267 -20.12 10.05 -9.93
C THR A 267 -19.04 9.15 -10.53
N GLN A 268 -18.17 9.74 -11.34
CA GLN A 268 -16.96 9.08 -11.83
C GLN A 268 -16.03 8.84 -10.64
N ALA A 269 -16.02 7.59 -10.16
CA ALA A 269 -14.91 7.07 -9.39
C ALA A 269 -13.65 7.09 -10.25
N LEU A 270 -12.57 7.65 -9.71
CA LEU A 270 -11.25 7.72 -10.32
C LEU A 270 -10.86 6.35 -10.90
N SER A 271 -10.55 6.34 -12.19
CA SER A 271 -10.31 5.15 -12.99
C SER A 271 -8.82 4.81 -13.02
N ASP A 272 -8.50 3.55 -12.73
CA ASP A 272 -7.22 2.93 -13.10
C ASP A 272 -7.11 2.84 -14.63
N GLY A 273 -6.16 3.58 -15.20
CA GLY A 273 -5.82 3.52 -16.62
C GLY A 273 -4.81 2.43 -16.92
N SER A 274 -5.25 1.18 -17.05
CA SER A 274 -4.50 0.15 -17.80
C SER A 274 -5.15 -0.07 -19.16
N GLY A 275 -4.55 0.49 -20.21
CA GLY A 275 -5.01 0.35 -21.59
C GLY A 275 -3.86 0.50 -22.58
N SER A 276 -3.39 -0.65 -23.09
CA SER A 276 -2.39 -0.74 -24.15
C SER A 276 -2.90 -0.13 -25.46
N GLY A 277 -2.23 0.91 -25.95
CA GLY A 277 -2.47 1.53 -27.26
C GLY A 277 -1.19 1.61 -28.10
N LYS A 278 -1.10 0.79 -29.15
CA LYS A 278 -0.01 0.81 -30.13
C LYS A 278 -0.16 1.97 -31.14
N LYS A 279 1.01 2.49 -31.53
CA LYS A 279 1.44 3.20 -32.76
C LYS A 279 1.51 4.74 -32.73
N GLY A 280 2.74 5.20 -32.97
CA GLY A 280 3.07 6.51 -33.55
C GLY A 280 4.57 6.78 -33.54
N SER A 281 5.30 6.30 -34.55
CA SER A 281 6.71 6.67 -34.77
C SER A 281 6.84 8.18 -34.99
N SER A 282 7.75 8.83 -34.28
CA SER A 282 8.62 9.87 -34.84
C SER A 282 9.89 10.02 -34.02
N SER A 283 10.99 9.76 -34.71
CA SER A 283 12.38 9.96 -34.33
C SER A 283 12.69 11.43 -34.06
N SER A 284 13.48 11.72 -33.00
CA SER A 284 14.56 12.72 -33.04
C SER A 284 15.50 12.64 -31.83
N ALA A 285 16.78 12.50 -32.17
CA ALA A 285 17.98 13.04 -31.53
C ALA A 285 18.29 12.76 -30.05
N VAL A 286 19.24 11.84 -29.91
CA VAL A 286 20.17 11.62 -28.80
C VAL A 286 20.87 12.92 -28.39
N THR A 287 20.91 13.24 -27.09
CA THR A 287 22.03 13.98 -26.49
C THR A 287 22.44 13.26 -25.22
N ALA A 288 23.52 12.51 -25.32
CA ALA A 288 24.19 11.88 -24.20
C ALA A 288 25.06 12.92 -23.50
N THR A 289 24.80 13.16 -22.22
CA THR A 289 25.80 13.75 -21.32
C THR A 289 26.29 12.68 -20.37
N THR A 290 27.46 12.17 -20.71
CA THR A 290 28.35 11.38 -19.87
C THR A 290 28.84 12.21 -18.69
N ALA A 291 28.68 11.70 -17.47
CA ALA A 291 29.51 12.05 -16.32
C ALA A 291 29.73 10.75 -15.52
N SER A 292 30.78 10.01 -15.88
CA SER A 292 32.05 9.94 -15.15
C SER A 292 31.94 9.14 -13.86
N ALA A 293 32.28 7.86 -13.99
CA ALA A 293 32.59 6.96 -12.90
C ALA A 293 33.73 7.53 -12.03
N ALA A 294 33.50 7.61 -10.72
CA ALA A 294 34.57 7.64 -9.74
C ALA A 294 34.51 6.33 -8.97
N MET A 295 35.44 5.44 -9.29
CA MET A 295 35.80 4.31 -8.44
C MET A 295 36.34 4.85 -7.12
N ALA A 296 35.88 4.32 -5.99
CA ALA A 296 36.66 4.32 -4.76
C ALA A 296 36.47 2.96 -4.10
N LEU A 297 37.46 2.10 -4.32
CA LEU A 297 37.68 0.83 -3.63
C LEU A 297 39.00 0.99 -2.86
N VAL A 298 39.07 0.31 -1.71
CA VAL A 298 40.25 0.05 -0.85
C VAL A 298 40.41 0.94 0.40
N ALA A 299 39.77 0.50 1.49
CA ALA A 299 40.34 -0.20 2.66
C ALA A 299 41.33 0.46 3.65
N LEU A 300 41.05 0.14 4.93
CA LEU A 300 41.90 -0.18 6.09
C LEU A 300 42.38 0.93 7.07
N VAL A 301 41.76 0.87 8.27
CA VAL A 301 42.35 0.70 9.62
C VAL A 301 43.35 1.77 10.13
N ALA A 302 42.96 2.46 11.22
CA ALA A 302 43.60 2.29 12.54
C ALA A 302 42.97 3.22 13.61
N SER A 303 42.77 2.62 14.79
CA SER A 303 42.57 3.13 16.14
C SER A 303 42.87 4.61 16.43
N SER A 304 42.03 5.27 17.23
CA SER A 304 42.38 5.69 18.62
C SER A 304 41.25 6.47 19.35
N LEU A 305 40.96 6.01 20.58
CA LEU A 305 40.69 6.80 21.80
C LEU A 305 39.65 7.94 21.76
N LEU A 306 38.41 7.64 22.21
CA LEU A 306 37.78 8.10 23.47
C LEU A 306 36.30 7.70 23.49
#